data_AF-A0A2T2UBM3-F1
#
_entry.id   AF-A0A2T2UBM3-F1
#
_cell.length_a   1.000
_cell.length_b   1.000
_cell.length_c   1.000
_cell.angle_alpha   90.00
_cell.angle_beta   90.00
_cell.angle_gamma   90.00
#
_symmetry.space_group_name_H-M   'P 1'
#
loop_
_entity.id
_entity.type
_entity.pdbx_description
1 polymer ?
#
loop_
_entity_poly.entity_id
_entity_poly.type
_entity_poly.pdbx_seq_one_letter_code
_entity_poly.pdbx_strand_id
1 'polypeptide(L)'
;MALPSDYDYPDNDTVRVATWNLEHFVDEYDNPYIDADRENQPDAAMEGRVRRATRALQRLDADLVVLQEAEGEAFLQTLAEEHLDDLGYRFATSVENPSWYMNVVLLSRFPLGVVRDYADVVTPIVGQRAENGEPAAQSLTNHRLWLADVRVAPRRP
;
A
#
# COMPACT_ATOMS: atom_id res chain seq x y z
N MET A 1 17.07 -2.83 -17.98
CA MET A 1 17.13 -1.40 -17.62
C MET A 1 17.16 -0.62 -18.92
N ALA A 2 16.33 0.40 -19.07
CA ALA A 2 16.37 1.33 -20.20
C ALA A 2 16.58 2.72 -19.62
N LEU A 3 17.66 3.39 -20.01
CA LEU A 3 17.94 4.77 -19.63
C LEU A 3 17.71 5.65 -20.86
N PRO A 4 17.01 6.79 -20.74
CA PRO A 4 16.98 7.82 -21.77
C PRO A 4 18.42 8.20 -22.13
N SER A 5 18.73 8.25 -23.42
CA SER A 5 20.08 8.53 -23.91
C SER A 5 20.51 9.99 -23.76
N ASP A 6 19.58 10.86 -23.40
CA ASP A 6 19.72 12.32 -23.34
C ASP A 6 19.63 12.89 -21.92
N TYR A 7 19.69 12.04 -20.90
CA TYR A 7 19.61 12.46 -19.50
C TYR A 7 20.79 11.93 -18.67
N ASP A 8 21.60 12.85 -18.14
CA ASP A 8 22.66 12.54 -17.17
C ASP A 8 22.06 12.42 -15.78
N TYR A 9 22.02 11.20 -15.25
CA TYR A 9 21.50 10.91 -13.92
C TYR A 9 22.53 11.31 -12.85
N PRO A 10 22.19 12.20 -11.89
CA PRO A 10 23.07 12.49 -10.76
C PRO A 10 23.15 11.31 -9.80
N ASP A 11 24.33 11.07 -9.24
CA ASP A 11 24.61 9.92 -8.37
C ASP A 11 23.89 9.98 -6.99
N ASN A 12 23.38 11.15 -6.58
CA ASN A 12 23.08 11.44 -5.16
C ASN A 12 21.61 11.80 -4.85
N ASP A 13 20.71 11.87 -5.84
CA ASP A 13 19.36 12.44 -5.68
C ASP A 13 18.27 11.48 -6.18
N THR A 14 18.43 10.18 -5.91
CA THR A 14 17.45 9.15 -6.33
C THR A 14 16.68 8.59 -5.15
N VAL A 15 15.39 8.33 -5.37
CA VAL A 15 14.51 7.61 -4.45
C VAL A 15 14.07 6.34 -5.15
N ARG A 16 14.32 5.18 -4.53
CA ARG A 16 13.84 3.89 -5.03
C ARG A 16 12.43 3.65 -4.52
N VAL A 17 11.50 3.51 -5.46
CA VAL A 17 10.10 3.17 -5.17
C VAL A 17 9.80 1.78 -5.69
N ALA A 18 9.28 0.91 -4.82
CA ALA A 18 8.76 -0.39 -5.20
C ALA A 18 7.25 -0.42 -5.02
N THR A 19 6.54 -1.02 -5.98
CA THR A 19 5.11 -1.32 -5.86
C THR A 19 4.89 -2.80 -6.12
N TRP A 20 4.08 -3.44 -5.30
CA TRP A 20 3.82 -4.87 -5.41
C TRP A 20 2.44 -5.25 -4.86
N ASN A 21 1.62 -5.90 -5.68
CA ASN A 21 0.41 -6.56 -5.22
C ASN A 21 0.78 -7.95 -4.66
N LEU A 22 0.48 -8.16 -3.38
CA LEU A 22 0.81 -9.38 -2.65
C LEU A 22 -0.27 -10.45 -2.72
N GLU A 23 -1.45 -10.15 -3.29
CA GLU A 23 -2.59 -11.04 -3.52
C GLU A 23 -3.12 -11.71 -2.24
N HIS A 24 -4.16 -11.16 -1.60
CA HIS A 24 -4.69 -11.67 -0.34
C HIS A 24 -3.61 -11.94 0.72
N PHE A 25 -2.87 -10.91 1.15
CA PHE A 25 -1.75 -11.04 2.08
C PHE A 25 -2.15 -10.59 3.48
N VAL A 26 -2.40 -11.60 4.33
CA VAL A 26 -2.95 -11.46 5.69
C VAL A 26 -2.01 -12.09 6.71
N ASP A 27 -2.16 -11.68 7.96
CA ASP A 27 -1.53 -12.29 9.12
C ASP A 27 -2.37 -13.46 9.65
N GLU A 28 -2.07 -13.89 10.87
CA GLU A 28 -2.74 -15.04 11.53
C GLU A 28 -3.88 -14.63 12.48
N TYR A 29 -4.14 -13.33 12.62
CA TYR A 29 -5.05 -12.74 13.60
C TYR A 29 -6.35 -12.30 12.93
N ASP A 30 -7.42 -13.06 13.19
CA ASP A 30 -8.77 -12.75 12.74
C ASP A 30 -9.24 -11.35 13.21
N ASN A 31 -9.65 -10.50 12.27
CA ASN A 31 -10.21 -9.19 12.54
C ASN A 31 -11.69 -9.31 12.92
N PRO A 32 -12.08 -9.05 14.18
CA PRO A 32 -13.45 -9.30 14.65
C PRO A 32 -14.52 -8.41 14.01
N TYR A 33 -14.14 -7.44 13.19
CA TYR A 33 -15.03 -6.50 12.51
C TYR A 33 -15.17 -6.77 11.01
N ILE A 34 -14.37 -7.68 10.43
CA ILE A 34 -14.43 -8.06 9.03
C ILE A 34 -14.79 -9.55 8.96
N ASP A 35 -15.75 -9.89 8.12
CA ASP A 35 -16.16 -11.28 7.91
C ASP A 35 -15.74 -11.72 6.51
N ALA A 36 -14.55 -12.32 6.40
CA ALA A 36 -14.01 -12.80 5.14
C ALA A 36 -13.20 -14.09 5.34
N ASP A 37 -13.71 -15.22 4.83
CA ASP A 37 -13.12 -16.57 5.01
C ASP A 37 -11.59 -16.65 4.84
N ARG A 38 -11.02 -15.92 3.87
CA ARG A 38 -9.58 -15.93 3.57
C ARG A 38 -8.71 -15.17 4.58
N GLU A 39 -9.31 -14.28 5.33
CA GLU A 39 -8.68 -13.52 6.40
C GLU A 39 -8.95 -14.20 7.74
N ASN A 40 -10.21 -14.53 8.04
CA ASN A 40 -10.58 -15.25 9.27
C ASN A 40 -9.83 -16.60 9.41
N GLN A 41 -9.55 -17.27 8.28
CA GLN A 41 -8.85 -18.55 8.22
C GLN A 41 -7.79 -18.54 7.12
N PRO A 42 -6.61 -17.96 7.38
CA PRO A 42 -5.54 -17.89 6.40
C PRO A 42 -5.08 -19.29 5.98
N ASP A 43 -4.71 -19.45 4.71
CA ASP A 43 -4.12 -20.71 4.21
C ASP A 43 -2.83 -21.02 4.98
N ALA A 44 -2.58 -22.29 5.31
CA ALA A 44 -1.35 -22.72 5.97
C ALA A 44 -0.06 -22.33 5.20
N ALA A 45 -0.15 -22.09 3.89
CA ALA A 45 0.94 -21.58 3.08
C ALA A 45 1.29 -20.11 3.36
N MET A 46 0.44 -19.35 4.07
CA MET A 46 0.60 -17.92 4.32
C MET A 46 1.89 -17.58 5.04
N GLU A 47 2.25 -18.31 6.10
CA GLU A 47 3.52 -18.12 6.81
C GLU A 47 4.74 -18.21 5.86
N GLY A 48 4.70 -19.19 4.95
CA GLY A 48 5.71 -19.33 3.90
C GLY A 48 5.71 -18.18 2.89
N ARG A 49 4.54 -17.58 2.60
CA ARG A 49 4.42 -16.39 1.74
C ARG A 49 4.97 -15.17 2.46
N VAL A 50 4.65 -14.96 3.72
CA VAL A 50 5.19 -13.86 4.55
C VAL A 50 6.70 -13.90 4.55
N ARG A 51 7.30 -15.05 4.88
CA ARG A 51 8.76 -15.23 4.85
C ARG A 51 9.39 -14.92 3.49
N ARG A 52 8.73 -15.31 2.39
CA ARG A 52 9.23 -15.03 1.02
C ARG A 52 9.09 -13.56 0.66
N ALA A 53 7.97 -12.93 1.02
CA ALA A 53 7.71 -11.52 0.78
C ALA A 53 8.71 -10.66 1.54
N THR A 54 8.91 -10.92 2.82
CA THR A 54 9.94 -10.30 3.66
C THR A 54 11.33 -10.38 3.02
N ARG A 55 11.76 -11.57 2.59
CA ARG A 55 13.06 -11.73 1.91
C ARG A 55 13.13 -10.95 0.60
N ALA A 56 12.03 -10.85 -0.13
CA ALA A 56 11.97 -10.05 -1.35
C ALA A 56 12.09 -8.55 -1.02
N LEU A 57 11.38 -8.06 -0.01
CA LEU A 57 11.46 -6.67 0.48
C LEU A 57 12.87 -6.30 0.94
N GLN A 58 13.56 -7.19 1.67
CA GLN A 58 14.96 -7.02 2.06
C GLN A 58 15.89 -6.87 0.85
N ARG A 59 15.63 -7.61 -0.24
CA ARG A 59 16.45 -7.56 -1.46
C ARG A 59 16.12 -6.38 -2.36
N LEU A 60 14.86 -5.96 -2.36
CA LEU A 60 14.43 -4.75 -3.07
C LEU A 60 15.10 -3.52 -2.46
N ASP A 61 15.23 -3.49 -1.13
CA ASP A 61 15.94 -2.43 -0.40
C ASP A 61 15.45 -1.04 -0.83
N ALA A 62 14.15 -0.90 -1.11
CA ALA A 62 13.58 0.33 -1.61
C ALA A 62 13.48 1.37 -0.49
N ASP A 63 13.45 2.65 -0.86
CA ASP A 63 13.28 3.73 0.12
C ASP A 63 11.81 3.98 0.44
N LEU A 64 10.93 3.68 -0.53
CA LEU A 64 9.48 3.63 -0.40
C LEU A 64 8.95 2.32 -1.00
N VAL A 65 8.11 1.62 -0.26
CA VAL A 65 7.38 0.43 -0.72
C VAL A 65 5.90 0.69 -0.62
N VAL A 66 5.16 0.28 -1.65
CA VAL A 66 3.71 0.37 -1.72
C VAL A 66 3.19 -1.03 -1.99
N LEU A 67 2.45 -1.59 -1.04
CA LEU A 67 1.93 -2.95 -1.15
C LEU A 67 0.42 -2.91 -1.32
N GLN A 68 -0.08 -3.63 -2.32
CA GLN A 68 -1.52 -3.80 -2.53
C GLN A 68 -1.97 -5.18 -2.05
N GLU A 69 -3.23 -5.26 -1.65
CA GLU A 69 -3.86 -6.45 -1.10
C GLU A 69 -3.16 -6.99 0.15
N ALA A 70 -2.65 -6.07 0.97
CA ALA A 70 -2.17 -6.36 2.31
C ALA A 70 -3.25 -6.03 3.33
N GLU A 71 -3.27 -6.76 4.44
CA GLU A 71 -4.32 -6.66 5.45
C GLU A 71 -4.50 -5.26 6.05
N GLY A 72 -3.39 -4.62 6.45
CA GLY A 72 -3.48 -3.32 7.07
C GLY A 72 -2.14 -2.80 7.59
N GLU A 73 -2.22 -1.63 8.21
CA GLU A 73 -1.08 -0.91 8.79
C GLU A 73 -0.44 -1.70 9.93
N ALA A 74 -1.25 -2.28 10.83
CA ALA A 74 -0.76 -3.02 11.99
C ALA A 74 0.11 -4.23 11.57
N PHE A 75 -0.39 -5.04 10.64
CA PHE A 75 0.37 -6.16 10.09
C PHE A 75 1.68 -5.70 9.43
N LEU A 76 1.62 -4.65 8.61
CA LEU A 76 2.82 -4.13 7.95
C LEU A 76 3.84 -3.60 8.98
N GLN A 77 3.37 -2.96 10.05
CA GLN A 77 4.21 -2.44 11.11
C GLN A 77 4.93 -3.59 11.84
N THR A 78 4.20 -4.64 12.23
CA THR A 78 4.79 -5.85 12.82
C THR A 78 5.82 -6.50 11.89
N LEU A 79 5.48 -6.68 10.61
CA LEU A 79 6.40 -7.24 9.61
C LEU A 79 7.67 -6.40 9.47
N ALA A 80 7.54 -5.07 9.50
CA ALA A 80 8.67 -4.16 9.41
C ALA A 80 9.56 -4.22 10.67
N GLU A 81 8.96 -4.24 11.86
CA GLU A 81 9.66 -4.32 13.14
C GLU A 81 10.39 -5.65 13.34
N GLU A 82 9.78 -6.78 12.93
CA GLU A 82 10.35 -8.11 13.16
C GLU A 82 11.40 -8.52 12.11
N HIS A 83 11.35 -7.94 10.92
CA HIS A 83 12.11 -8.48 9.79
C HIS A 83 12.81 -7.45 8.90
N LEU A 84 12.46 -6.16 9.01
CA LEU A 84 12.98 -5.09 8.16
C LEU A 84 13.61 -3.96 8.99
N ASP A 85 13.84 -4.18 10.29
CA ASP A 85 14.36 -3.20 11.25
C ASP A 85 15.70 -2.60 10.81
N ASP A 86 16.60 -3.44 10.30
CA ASP A 86 17.91 -3.04 9.78
C ASP A 86 17.84 -2.17 8.51
N LEU A 87 16.69 -2.09 7.84
CA LEU A 87 16.50 -1.34 6.60
C LEU A 87 16.07 0.11 6.82
N GLY A 88 15.86 0.53 8.06
CA GLY A 88 15.59 1.93 8.41
C GLY A 88 14.23 2.45 7.95
N TYR A 89 13.25 1.58 7.73
CA TYR A 89 11.87 1.99 7.57
C TYR A 89 11.35 2.57 8.89
N ARG A 90 10.74 3.75 8.81
CA ARG A 90 10.30 4.52 9.99
C ARG A 90 8.80 4.80 10.00
N PHE A 91 8.15 4.62 8.86
CA PHE A 91 6.75 4.93 8.66
C PHE A 91 6.10 3.77 7.94
N ALA A 92 5.18 3.09 8.62
CA ALA A 92 4.18 2.20 8.02
C ALA A 92 2.84 2.94 8.12
N THR A 93 2.07 3.03 7.03
CA THR A 93 0.76 3.68 7.10
C THR A 93 -0.19 3.19 6.01
N SER A 94 -1.49 3.30 6.24
CA SER A 94 -2.51 3.06 5.22
C SER A 94 -3.78 3.88 5.43
N VAL A 95 -4.67 3.86 4.43
CA VAL A 95 -6.05 4.32 4.57
C VAL A 95 -6.95 3.11 4.35
N GLU A 96 -7.40 2.52 5.45
CA GLU A 96 -8.08 1.23 5.46
C GLU A 96 -9.57 1.34 5.17
N ASN A 97 -10.15 0.28 4.60
CA ASN A 97 -11.61 0.16 4.55
C ASN A 97 -12.11 -0.54 5.82
N PRO A 98 -13.08 0.05 6.54
CA PRO A 98 -13.62 -0.53 7.76
C PRO A 98 -14.39 -1.86 7.56
N SER A 99 -14.72 -2.21 6.31
CA SER A 99 -15.48 -3.42 5.96
C SER A 99 -14.75 -4.30 4.94
N TRP A 100 -13.48 -4.04 4.63
CA TRP A 100 -12.72 -4.86 3.69
C TRP A 100 -11.25 -4.95 4.05
N TYR A 101 -10.75 -6.17 4.16
CA TYR A 101 -9.41 -6.47 4.68
C TYR A 101 -8.28 -6.21 3.69
N MET A 102 -8.55 -6.02 2.39
CA MET A 102 -7.47 -5.75 1.44
C MET A 102 -7.25 -4.26 1.27
N ASN A 103 -6.11 -3.81 1.77
CA ASN A 103 -5.73 -2.42 1.78
C ASN A 103 -4.47 -2.18 0.94
N VAL A 104 -4.19 -0.89 0.74
CA VAL A 104 -2.91 -0.44 0.19
C VAL A 104 -2.13 0.19 1.30
N VAL A 105 -0.96 -0.37 1.57
CA VAL A 105 -0.11 0.01 2.69
C VAL A 105 1.20 0.57 2.17
N LEU A 106 1.74 1.56 2.88
CA LEU A 106 2.97 2.26 2.53
C LEU A 106 4.02 2.00 3.61
N LEU A 107 5.23 1.65 3.19
CA LEU A 107 6.40 1.55 4.06
C LEU A 107 7.48 2.50 3.57
N SER A 108 7.98 3.39 4.43
CA SER A 108 8.89 4.47 4.03
C SER A 108 10.03 4.69 5.01
N ARG A 109 11.23 4.91 4.46
CA ARG A 109 12.41 5.40 5.21
C ARG A 109 12.32 6.91 5.45
N PHE A 110 11.62 7.63 4.59
CA PHE A 110 11.43 9.08 4.67
C PHE A 110 10.13 9.44 5.38
N PRO A 111 10.05 10.60 6.05
CA PRO A 111 8.79 11.10 6.58
C PRO A 111 7.75 11.24 5.47
N LEU A 112 6.56 10.70 5.73
CA LEU A 112 5.40 10.88 4.89
C LEU A 112 4.65 12.15 5.33
N GLY A 113 4.07 12.86 4.36
CA GLY A 113 3.07 13.89 4.61
C GLY A 113 1.68 13.29 4.69
N VAL A 114 0.68 14.02 4.19
CA VAL A 114 -0.69 13.52 4.18
C VAL A 114 -0.81 12.39 3.15
N VAL A 115 -1.26 11.22 3.61
CA VAL A 115 -1.72 10.15 2.73
C VAL A 115 -3.21 10.38 2.46
N ARG A 116 -3.57 10.35 1.17
CA ARG A 116 -4.95 10.52 0.70
C ARG A 116 -5.33 9.27 -0.07
N ASP A 117 -6.53 8.78 0.14
CA ASP A 117 -7.17 7.84 -0.75
C ASP A 117 -8.21 8.55 -1.63
N TYR A 118 -8.52 7.92 -2.76
CA TYR A 118 -9.55 8.38 -3.69
C TYR A 118 -10.64 7.33 -3.86
N ALA A 119 -10.85 6.48 -2.85
CA ALA A 119 -11.91 5.50 -2.83
C ALA A 119 -13.22 6.19 -2.43
N ASP A 120 -13.77 7.01 -3.33
CA ASP A 120 -15.10 7.58 -3.12
C ASP A 120 -16.13 6.44 -3.11
N VAL A 121 -17.02 6.48 -2.12
CA VAL A 121 -18.16 5.54 -2.00
C VAL A 121 -19.02 5.57 -3.28
N VAL A 122 -19.05 6.72 -3.95
CA VAL A 122 -19.83 6.99 -5.15
C VAL A 122 -19.03 7.86 -6.13
N THR A 123 -18.64 7.30 -7.27
CA THR A 123 -17.98 8.05 -8.35
C THR A 123 -18.98 8.36 -9.47
N PRO A 124 -19.24 9.63 -9.82
CA PRO A 124 -20.12 9.98 -10.93
C PRO A 124 -19.58 9.45 -12.27
N ILE A 125 -20.47 8.86 -13.07
CA ILE A 125 -20.18 8.44 -14.44
C ILE A 125 -20.50 9.61 -15.36
N VAL A 126 -19.45 10.29 -15.82
CA VAL A 126 -19.59 11.49 -16.65
C VAL A 126 -20.43 11.20 -17.89
N GLY A 127 -21.49 11.99 -18.09
CA GLY A 127 -22.39 11.90 -19.23
C GLY A 127 -23.52 10.88 -19.09
N GLN A 128 -23.63 10.17 -17.97
CA GLN A 128 -24.73 9.23 -17.71
C GLN A 128 -25.68 9.74 -16.63
N ARG A 129 -26.95 9.35 -16.73
CA ARG A 129 -28.00 9.62 -15.73
C ARG A 129 -28.65 8.31 -15.28
N ALA A 130 -28.96 8.21 -14.00
CA ALA A 130 -29.75 7.11 -13.46
C ALA A 130 -31.23 7.24 -13.91
N GLU A 131 -32.01 6.18 -13.70
CA GLU A 131 -33.43 6.14 -14.09
C GLU A 131 -34.27 7.24 -13.40
N ASN A 132 -33.86 7.66 -12.20
CA ASN A 132 -34.48 8.76 -11.45
C ASN A 132 -34.05 10.17 -11.93
N GLY A 133 -33.19 10.27 -12.95
CA GLY A 133 -32.72 11.53 -13.53
C GLY A 133 -31.48 12.13 -12.86
N GLU A 134 -31.03 11.59 -11.72
CA GLU A 134 -29.78 12.02 -11.07
C GLU A 134 -28.54 11.63 -11.89
N PRO A 135 -27.37 12.27 -11.68
CA PRO A 135 -26.12 11.78 -12.26
C PRO A 135 -25.94 10.29 -11.95
N ALA A 136 -25.72 9.48 -12.98
CA ALA A 136 -25.39 8.09 -12.75
C ALA A 136 -24.04 8.05 -12.02
N ALA A 137 -23.90 7.12 -11.10
CA ALA A 137 -22.67 6.92 -10.39
C ALA A 137 -22.42 5.43 -10.16
N GLN A 138 -21.16 5.06 -10.18
CA GLN A 138 -20.72 3.76 -9.72
C GLN A 138 -20.53 3.87 -8.21
N SER A 139 -21.22 3.03 -7.45
CA SER A 139 -20.83 2.74 -6.07
C SER A 139 -19.91 1.53 -6.08
N LEU A 140 -19.06 1.42 -5.06
CA LEU A 140 -18.23 0.23 -4.85
C LEU A 140 -17.21 -0.04 -5.97
N THR A 141 -16.74 1.00 -6.67
CA THR A 141 -15.57 0.85 -7.55
C THR A 141 -14.40 0.42 -6.68
N ASN A 142 -14.03 -0.86 -6.72
CA ASN A 142 -12.95 -1.43 -5.91
C ASN A 142 -11.58 -0.98 -6.44
N HIS A 143 -11.31 0.31 -6.33
CA HIS A 143 -10.04 0.92 -6.66
C HIS A 143 -9.47 1.55 -5.39
N ARG A 144 -8.18 1.32 -5.17
CA ARG A 144 -7.44 1.76 -4.00
C ARG A 144 -6.37 2.76 -4.43
N LEU A 145 -6.80 3.82 -5.10
CA LEU A 145 -5.89 4.89 -5.52
C LEU A 145 -5.49 5.69 -4.29
N TRP A 146 -4.18 5.89 -4.11
CA TRP A 146 -3.62 6.69 -3.04
C TRP A 146 -2.65 7.74 -3.60
N LEU A 147 -2.49 8.82 -2.84
CA LEU A 147 -1.46 9.83 -3.04
C LEU A 147 -0.80 10.10 -1.68
N ALA A 148 0.53 10.11 -1.65
CA ALA A 148 1.27 10.49 -0.45
C ALA A 148 2.40 11.45 -0.80
N ASP A 149 2.54 12.51 0.00
CA ASP A 149 3.73 13.36 -0.04
C ASP A 149 4.90 12.63 0.63
N VAL A 150 6.08 12.64 0.01
CA VAL A 150 7.32 12.08 0.59
C VAL A 150 8.32 13.21 0.85
N ARG A 151 8.82 13.32 2.09
CA ARG A 151 9.74 14.38 2.51
C ARG A 151 11.19 13.90 2.48
N VAL A 152 11.80 13.88 1.30
CA VAL A 152 13.16 13.34 1.05
C VAL A 152 14.27 14.17 1.71
N ALA A 153 14.07 15.49 1.85
CA ALA A 153 14.97 16.41 2.56
C ALA A 153 14.21 17.15 3.68
N PRO A 154 13.92 16.49 4.82
CA PRO A 154 13.12 17.08 5.89
C PRO A 154 13.99 18.01 6.75
N ARG A 155 14.52 19.10 6.16
CA ARG A 155 14.94 20.39 6.76
C ARG A 155 15.91 21.15 5.82
N ARG A 156 15.53 22.37 5.43
CA ARG A 156 16.41 23.55 5.51
C ARG A 156 15.64 24.66 6.22
N PRO A 157 15.90 24.93 7.52
CA PRO A 157 16.11 26.30 7.96
C PRO A 157 17.43 26.85 7.40
#